data_AF-A0A737NQ12-F1
#
_entry.id   AF-A0A737NQ12-F1
#
_cell.length_a   1.000
_cell.length_b   1.000
_cell.length_c   1.000
_cell.angle_alpha   90.00
_cell.angle_beta   90.00
_cell.angle_gamma   90.00
#
_symmetry.space_group_name_H-M   'P 1'
#
loop_
_entity.id
_entity.type
_entity.pdbx_description
1 polymer ?
#
loop_
_entity_poly.entity_id
_entity_poly.type
_entity_poly.pdbx_seq_one_letter_code
_entity_poly.pdbx_strand_id
1 'polypeptide(L)'
;MKKRIIAAALLATVSSFSTLAAEQVSKQEISHFKLVKVGTVNVSQSGGQISSPTDLREKLSALADAKGGKYYHIIAAREHGPNFEAVAEVYKDAMK
;
A
#
# COMPACT_ATOMS: atom_id res chain seq x y z
N MET A 1 38.51 11.45 -45.55
CA MET A 1 38.15 11.64 -44.12
C MET A 1 36.65 11.95 -44.02
N LYS A 2 35.85 11.10 -43.37
CA LYS A 2 34.49 11.45 -42.93
C LYS A 2 34.27 10.78 -41.58
N LYS A 3 34.28 11.60 -40.52
CA LYS A 3 34.36 11.19 -39.13
C LYS A 3 33.04 10.57 -38.68
N ARG A 4 33.10 9.40 -38.06
CA ARG A 4 31.98 8.81 -37.32
C ARG A 4 31.76 9.63 -36.06
N ILE A 5 30.56 10.14 -35.84
CA ILE A 5 30.09 10.54 -34.51
C ILE A 5 28.62 10.14 -34.39
N ILE A 6 28.41 8.91 -33.93
CA ILE A 6 27.16 8.47 -33.31
C ILE A 6 27.20 9.14 -31.92
N ALA A 7 26.49 10.24 -31.76
CA ALA A 7 26.41 10.95 -30.49
C ALA A 7 25.35 10.30 -29.60
N ALA A 8 25.83 9.70 -28.52
CA ALA A 8 25.04 9.17 -27.42
C ALA A 8 24.25 10.29 -26.72
N ALA A 9 22.92 10.17 -26.69
CA ALA A 9 22.07 10.85 -25.72
C ALA A 9 21.26 9.74 -25.03
N LEU A 10 21.82 9.18 -23.95
CA LEU A 10 21.34 9.44 -22.58
C LEU A 10 19.85 9.07 -22.44
N LEU A 11 19.56 7.80 -22.21
CA LEU A 11 19.24 7.31 -20.86
C LEU A 11 18.25 8.23 -20.12
N ALA A 12 17.03 8.30 -20.64
CA ALA A 12 15.86 8.67 -19.84
C ALA A 12 14.92 7.47 -19.78
N THR A 13 15.41 6.34 -19.25
CA THR A 13 14.50 5.34 -18.69
C THR A 13 13.93 5.97 -17.43
N VAL A 14 12.86 6.76 -17.59
CA VAL A 14 11.98 7.12 -16.49
C VAL A 14 11.47 5.79 -15.95
N SER A 15 12.04 5.36 -14.84
CA SER A 15 11.54 4.24 -14.07
C SER A 15 10.17 4.67 -13.57
N SER A 16 9.14 4.32 -14.34
CA SER A 16 7.76 4.37 -13.90
C SER A 16 7.69 3.55 -12.63
N PHE A 17 7.65 4.22 -11.48
CA PHE A 17 7.20 3.63 -10.24
C PHE A 17 5.71 3.36 -10.46
N SER A 18 5.40 2.21 -11.05
CA SER A 18 4.07 1.64 -10.99
C SER A 18 3.70 1.66 -9.51
N THR A 19 2.75 2.50 -9.14
CA THR A 19 2.26 2.63 -7.77
C THR A 19 1.56 1.31 -7.46
N LEU A 20 2.31 0.35 -6.96
CA LEU A 20 1.76 -0.90 -6.45
C LEU A 20 0.89 -0.48 -5.26
N ALA A 21 -0.42 -0.62 -5.41
CA ALA A 21 -1.36 -0.42 -4.33
C ALA A 21 -0.92 -1.26 -3.13
N ALA A 22 -1.03 -0.73 -1.91
CA ALA A 22 -0.56 -1.45 -0.73
C ALA A 22 -1.17 -2.85 -0.70
N GLU A 23 -0.31 -3.85 -0.47
CA GLU A 23 -0.71 -5.26 -0.51
C GLU A 23 -1.08 -5.73 0.90
N GLN A 24 -2.12 -6.58 1.00
CA GLN A 24 -2.47 -7.16 2.28
C GLN A 24 -1.46 -8.26 2.62
N VAL A 25 -0.76 -8.11 3.74
CA VAL A 25 0.17 -9.12 4.27
C VAL A 25 -0.40 -9.79 5.51
N SER A 26 0.00 -11.02 5.73
CA SER A 26 -0.25 -11.78 6.95
C SER A 26 0.80 -11.46 8.03
N LYS A 27 0.46 -11.77 9.28
CA LYS A 27 1.38 -11.64 10.42
C LYS A 27 2.66 -12.49 10.25
N GLN A 28 2.55 -13.61 9.52
CA GLN A 28 3.68 -14.48 9.21
C GLN A 28 4.66 -13.78 8.27
N GLU A 29 4.17 -13.16 7.20
CA GLU A 29 4.99 -12.42 6.24
C GLU A 29 5.66 -11.20 6.88
N ILE A 30 4.93 -10.46 7.72
CA ILE A 30 5.51 -9.34 8.49
C ILE A 30 6.72 -9.81 9.31
N SER A 31 6.60 -10.95 9.98
CA SER A 31 7.67 -11.53 10.80
C SER A 31 8.79 -12.13 9.95
N HIS A 32 8.44 -12.78 8.84
CA HIS A 32 9.36 -13.45 7.92
C HIS A 32 10.25 -12.45 7.17
N PHE A 33 9.63 -11.40 6.63
CA PHE A 33 10.31 -10.34 5.89
C PHE A 33 10.78 -9.18 6.79
N LYS A 34 10.54 -9.27 8.11
CA LYS A 34 10.89 -8.24 9.11
C LYS A 34 10.44 -6.84 8.67
N LEU A 35 9.18 -6.71 8.24
CA LEU A 35 8.64 -5.45 7.75
C LEU A 35 8.60 -4.40 8.86
N VAL A 36 8.85 -3.14 8.50
CA VAL A 36 8.88 -2.03 9.45
C VAL A 36 7.49 -1.42 9.55
N LYS A 37 6.90 -1.40 10.74
CA LYS A 37 5.62 -0.73 11.00
C LYS A 37 5.80 0.78 10.82
N VAL A 38 5.02 1.36 9.91
CA VAL A 38 4.99 2.80 9.64
C VAL A 38 3.87 3.51 10.39
N GLY A 39 2.79 2.80 10.68
CA GLY A 39 1.69 3.34 11.48
C GLY A 39 0.47 2.43 11.51
N THR A 40 -0.67 3.01 11.89
CA THR A 40 -1.97 2.35 11.88
C THR A 40 -2.98 3.24 11.17
N VAL A 41 -3.86 2.66 10.36
CA VAL A 41 -4.97 3.32 9.68
C VAL A 41 -6.27 2.73 10.21
N ASN A 42 -7.29 3.58 10.36
CA ASN A 42 -8.64 3.14 10.66
C ASN A 42 -9.59 3.57 9.54
N VAL A 43 -10.59 2.74 9.30
CA VAL A 43 -11.71 3.05 8.43
C VAL A 43 -12.95 2.86 9.29
N SER A 44 -13.50 3.97 9.75
CA SER A 44 -14.81 4.04 10.39
C SER A 44 -15.81 4.56 9.37
N GLN A 45 -16.76 3.74 8.95
CA GLN A 45 -17.84 4.14 8.07
C GLN A 45 -19.20 3.82 8.68
N SER A 46 -20.07 4.80 8.67
CA SER A 46 -21.45 4.69 9.17
C SER A 46 -22.42 4.64 7.99
N GLY A 47 -23.48 3.84 8.12
CA GLY A 47 -24.61 3.83 7.19
C GLY A 47 -24.45 2.93 5.96
N GLY A 48 -23.71 1.82 6.06
CA GLY A 48 -23.58 0.85 4.95
C GLY A 48 -22.73 1.34 3.77
N GLN A 49 -21.88 2.35 3.98
CA GLN A 49 -20.96 2.88 2.96
C GLN A 49 -19.89 1.88 2.51
N ILE A 50 -19.62 0.84 3.30
CA ILE A 50 -18.89 -0.36 2.88
C ILE A 50 -19.95 -1.37 2.46
N SER A 51 -20.21 -1.44 1.15
CA SER A 51 -21.15 -2.41 0.59
C SER A 51 -20.47 -3.76 0.36
N SER A 52 -19.14 -3.78 0.25
CA SER A 52 -18.36 -4.98 -0.05
C SER A 52 -17.01 -5.02 0.66
N PRO A 53 -16.47 -6.23 0.92
CA PRO A 53 -15.09 -6.40 1.41
C PRO A 53 -14.03 -5.74 0.50
N THR A 54 -14.33 -5.59 -0.79
CA THR A 54 -13.43 -4.96 -1.77
C THR A 54 -13.30 -3.46 -1.51
N ASP A 55 -14.41 -2.75 -1.32
CA ASP A 55 -14.41 -1.30 -1.03
C ASP A 55 -13.57 -0.99 0.23
N LEU A 56 -13.67 -1.88 1.22
CA LEU A 56 -12.88 -1.77 2.44
C LEU A 56 -11.38 -1.92 2.17
N ARG A 57 -10.99 -2.95 1.41
CA ARG A 57 -9.60 -3.22 1.07
C ARG A 57 -9.02 -2.06 0.26
N GLU A 58 -9.76 -1.52 -0.71
CA GLU A 58 -9.33 -0.37 -1.50
C GLU A 58 -9.10 0.86 -0.63
N LYS A 59 -10.04 1.17 0.29
CA LYS A 59 -9.87 2.29 1.23
C LYS A 59 -8.68 2.09 2.16
N LEU A 60 -8.51 0.90 2.73
CA LEU A 60 -7.37 0.60 3.60
C LEU A 60 -6.05 0.66 2.85
N SER A 61 -6.02 0.12 1.62
CA SER A 61 -4.86 0.16 0.73
C SER A 61 -4.48 1.60 0.40
N ALA A 62 -5.45 2.43 -0.03
CA ALA A 62 -5.22 3.84 -0.33
C ALA A 62 -4.73 4.63 0.90
N LEU A 63 -5.28 4.35 2.10
CA LEU A 63 -4.81 4.97 3.35
C LEU A 63 -3.41 4.51 3.74
N ALA A 64 -3.07 3.25 3.50
CA ALA A 64 -1.74 2.71 3.72
C ALA A 64 -0.72 3.34 2.77
N ASP A 65 -1.06 3.47 1.48
CA ASP A 65 -0.27 4.15 0.46
C ASP A 65 -0.05 5.62 0.80
N ALA A 66 -1.11 6.33 1.23
CA ALA A 66 -1.02 7.71 1.67
C ALA A 66 -0.10 7.89 2.89
N LYS A 67 0.03 6.87 3.75
CA LYS A 67 1.00 6.84 4.86
C LYS A 67 2.42 6.46 4.45
N GLY A 68 2.66 6.15 3.17
CA GLY A 68 3.94 5.66 2.67
C GLY A 68 4.23 4.20 3.07
N GLY A 69 3.20 3.45 3.41
CA GLY A 69 3.28 2.00 3.53
C GLY A 69 3.13 1.33 2.18
N LYS A 70 3.77 0.17 2.03
CA LYS A 70 3.54 -0.73 0.89
C LYS A 70 2.67 -1.92 1.25
N TYR A 71 2.50 -2.16 2.54
CA TYR A 71 1.81 -3.32 3.05
C TYR A 71 0.85 -2.89 4.15
N TYR A 72 -0.27 -3.58 4.26
CA TYR A 72 -1.16 -3.42 5.40
C TYR A 72 -1.60 -4.78 5.95
N HIS A 73 -1.85 -4.82 7.25
CA HIS A 73 -2.37 -5.98 7.94
C HIS A 73 -3.59 -5.59 8.75
N ILE A 74 -4.74 -6.14 8.39
CA ILE A 74 -5.99 -5.89 9.09
C ILE A 74 -5.93 -6.62 10.42
N ILE A 75 -5.91 -5.87 11.52
CA ILE A 75 -5.86 -6.40 12.89
C ILE A 75 -7.25 -6.50 13.52
N ALA A 76 -8.17 -5.66 13.08
CA ALA A 76 -9.56 -5.69 13.53
C ALA A 76 -10.47 -5.27 12.39
N ALA A 77 -11.54 -6.02 12.17
CA ALA A 77 -12.67 -5.64 11.35
C ALA A 77 -13.92 -5.98 12.16
N ARG A 78 -14.66 -4.96 12.57
CA ARG A 78 -15.85 -5.10 13.39
C ARG A 78 -17.01 -4.37 12.73
N GLU A 79 -18.13 -5.05 12.70
CA GLU A 79 -19.41 -4.47 12.29
C GLU A 79 -20.25 -4.28 13.55
N HIS A 80 -20.75 -3.07 13.74
CA HIS A 80 -21.58 -2.67 14.87
C HIS A 80 -22.88 -2.04 14.32
N GLY A 81 -23.80 -2.91 13.91
CA GLY A 81 -25.06 -2.52 13.29
C GLY A 81 -24.81 -1.74 12.00
N PRO A 82 -25.28 -0.48 11.87
CA PRO A 82 -25.02 0.33 10.67
C PRO A 82 -23.58 0.84 10.57
N ASN A 83 -22.76 0.70 11.62
CA ASN A 83 -21.40 1.20 11.67
C ASN A 83 -20.40 0.08 11.42
N PHE A 84 -19.43 0.33 10.57
CA PHE A 84 -18.33 -0.57 10.29
C PHE A 84 -17.01 0.10 10.67
N GLU A 85 -16.19 -0.60 11.45
CA GLU A 85 -14.86 -0.17 11.83
C GLU A 85 -13.84 -1.23 11.46
N ALA A 86 -12.88 -0.87 10.61
CA ALA A 86 -11.68 -1.64 10.40
C ALA A 86 -10.45 -0.88 10.85
N VAL A 87 -9.50 -1.60 11.43
CA VAL A 87 -8.19 -1.11 11.82
C VAL A 87 -7.17 -1.99 11.13
N ALA A 88 -6.28 -1.35 10.36
CA ALA A 88 -5.15 -2.00 9.75
C ALA A 88 -3.85 -1.33 10.17
N GLU A 89 -2.84 -2.15 10.41
CA GLU A 89 -1.48 -1.69 10.62
C GLU A 89 -0.78 -1.58 9.27
N VAL A 90 -0.01 -0.52 9.11
CA VAL A 90 0.68 -0.20 7.86
C VAL A 90 2.16 -0.52 8.04
N TYR A 91 2.74 -1.17 7.04
CA TYR A 91 4.11 -1.64 7.02
C TYR A 91 4.82 -1.23 5.73
N LYS A 92 6.15 -1.11 5.81
CA LYS A 92 7.03 -0.86 4.68
C LYS A 92 8.18 -1.87 4.67
N ASP A 93 8.83 -2.00 3.52
CA ASP A 93 10.09 -2.73 3.40
C ASP A 93 11.12 -2.20 4.40
N ALA A 94 11.87 -3.11 5.03
CA ALA A 94 12.98 -2.75 5.92
C ALA A 94 14.18 -2.12 5.18
N MET A 95 14.15 -2.10 3.85
CA MET A 95 15.22 -1.57 3.01
C MET A 95 14.69 -0.44 2.12
N LYS A 96 14.91 0.80 2.57
CA LYS A 96 15.10 1.96 1.70
C LYS A 96 16.05 2.94 2.35
#